data_AF-A0A6A5FHF7-F1
#
_entry.id   AF-A0A6A5FHF7-F1
#
_cell.length_a   1.000
_cell.length_b   1.000
_cell.length_c   1.000
_cell.angle_alpha   90.00
_cell.angle_beta   90.00
_cell.angle_gamma   90.00
#
_symmetry.space_group_name_H-M   'P 1'
#
loop_
_entity.id
_entity.type
_entity.pdbx_description
1 polymer ?
#
loop_
_entity_poly.entity_id
_entity_poly.type
_entity_poly.pdbx_seq_one_letter_code
_entity_poly.pdbx_strand_id
1 'polypeptide(L)'
;MEFFWGHFFFTIVVITDRIWNSQAFNVGTAGAKIFSGPAAEEFGYTVQQATNHEGKWLLVSAPWSGFSGNRKGDVYKCPVSGSRNSCDKLNLQDSVSIPDVKNINEKMCLGLTLTRMPAGLMMCGPLWGQLCGDQDFYPGICAKMSPLFQPQPAFSPAIQTCGGPMDIVIVLDGSNSIYPWDPMVSFLKKLIPALDIGPKNTQVSVIQYAVDPKIQIRLNEYKTKATLIDATSRITQMYGQLTNTFHAIQYASQQGFHQSNGGRSGAAKVLVVVTDGESHDEDIRDTVIADCERQGITRFGIAVLGYYTRNNINTDNLIKEIKSIASLPTEKYFFNVSEEAALSTIAEK
;
A
#
# COMPACT_ATOMS: atom_id res chain seq x y z
N MET A 1 68.36 -30.80 -87.30
CA MET A 1 68.01 -29.58 -86.56
C MET A 1 66.50 -29.51 -86.59
N GLU A 2 65.84 -30.10 -85.58
CA GLU A 2 64.42 -29.91 -85.31
C GLU A 2 64.23 -29.92 -83.79
N PHE A 3 63.66 -28.82 -83.31
CA PHE A 3 63.10 -28.62 -81.98
C PHE A 3 61.59 -28.77 -82.14
N PHE A 4 60.88 -29.45 -81.23
CA PHE A 4 59.68 -28.96 -80.53
C PHE A 4 58.92 -30.10 -79.80
N TRP A 5 58.95 -30.00 -78.46
CA TRP A 5 57.85 -30.06 -77.49
C TRP A 5 56.90 -31.28 -77.38
N GLY A 6 56.81 -31.82 -76.16
CA GLY A 6 55.80 -32.80 -75.74
C GLY A 6 55.54 -32.78 -74.22
N HIS A 7 54.51 -32.01 -73.85
CA HIS A 7 53.78 -31.87 -72.57
C HIS A 7 54.15 -32.74 -71.34
N PHE A 8 54.49 -32.07 -70.24
CA PHE A 8 54.38 -32.60 -68.87
C PHE A 8 52.92 -32.48 -68.39
N PHE A 9 52.25 -33.61 -68.14
CA PHE A 9 50.97 -33.64 -67.44
C PHE A 9 51.23 -33.72 -65.92
N PHE A 10 50.81 -32.69 -65.17
CA PHE A 10 50.76 -32.73 -63.71
C PHE A 10 49.40 -33.28 -63.28
N THR A 11 49.37 -34.50 -62.76
CA THR A 11 48.15 -35.08 -62.18
C THR A 11 48.00 -34.56 -60.75
N ILE A 12 47.09 -33.60 -60.53
CA ILE A 12 46.69 -33.18 -59.19
C ILE A 12 45.77 -34.25 -58.61
N VAL A 13 46.26 -35.00 -57.63
CA VAL A 13 45.43 -35.89 -56.81
C VAL A 13 44.78 -35.05 -55.72
N VAL A 14 43.51 -34.71 -55.89
CA VAL A 14 42.70 -34.11 -54.83
C VAL A 14 42.27 -35.24 -53.89
N ILE A 15 42.96 -35.37 -52.75
CA ILE A 15 42.50 -36.21 -51.64
C ILE A 15 41.29 -35.49 -51.05
N THR A 16 40.09 -36.00 -51.34
CA THR A 16 38.89 -35.55 -50.63
C THR A 16 38.86 -36.23 -49.27
N ASP A 17 39.45 -35.58 -48.27
CA ASP A 17 39.19 -35.95 -46.88
C ASP A 17 37.71 -35.68 -46.59
N ARG A 18 36.90 -36.74 -46.57
CA ARG A 18 35.59 -36.68 -45.94
C ARG A 18 35.82 -36.52 -44.44
N ILE A 19 35.85 -35.26 -43.99
CA ILE A 19 35.71 -34.94 -42.58
C ILE A 19 34.35 -35.52 -42.14
N TRP A 20 34.39 -36.62 -41.40
CA TRP A 20 33.23 -37.09 -40.65
C TRP A 20 32.86 -35.98 -39.67
N ASN A 21 31.71 -35.35 -39.90
CA ASN A 21 31.06 -34.49 -38.91
C ASN A 21 30.64 -35.37 -37.72
N SER A 22 31.60 -35.68 -36.85
CA SER A 22 31.30 -36.18 -35.51
C SER A 22 30.61 -35.06 -34.76
N GLN A 23 29.30 -35.21 -34.53
CA GLN A 23 28.60 -34.36 -33.57
C GLN A 23 29.13 -34.74 -32.19
N ALA A 24 30.08 -33.96 -31.68
CA ALA A 24 30.55 -34.10 -30.31
C ALA A 24 29.41 -33.66 -29.36
N PHE A 25 28.58 -34.60 -28.92
CA PHE A 25 27.65 -34.38 -27.83
C PHE A 25 28.27 -34.94 -26.53
N ASN A 26 28.45 -34.08 -25.53
CA ASN A 26 29.02 -34.42 -24.22
C ASN A 26 27.95 -34.59 -23.13
N VAL A 27 26.67 -34.68 -23.53
CA VAL A 27 25.53 -34.92 -22.63
C VAL A 27 25.08 -36.37 -22.80
N GLY A 28 25.43 -37.22 -21.83
CA GLY A 28 24.97 -38.60 -21.79
C GLY A 28 23.49 -38.68 -21.43
N THR A 29 22.66 -39.24 -22.31
CA THR A 29 21.23 -39.49 -22.05
C THR A 29 21.00 -40.85 -21.38
N ALA A 30 21.89 -41.82 -21.61
CA ALA A 30 21.84 -43.12 -20.95
C ALA A 30 22.20 -42.99 -19.47
N GLY A 31 21.29 -43.45 -18.59
CA GLY A 31 21.47 -43.36 -17.14
C GLY A 31 21.07 -42.02 -16.52
N ALA A 32 20.31 -41.19 -17.24
CA ALA A 32 19.79 -39.93 -16.71
C ALA A 32 18.94 -40.16 -15.44
N LYS A 33 19.22 -39.37 -14.40
CA LYS A 33 18.46 -39.38 -13.15
C LYS A 33 17.25 -38.46 -13.28
N ILE A 34 16.04 -39.02 -13.11
CA ILE A 34 14.78 -38.30 -13.27
C ILE A 34 14.17 -38.03 -11.90
N PHE A 35 13.86 -36.77 -11.63
CA PHE A 35 13.05 -36.34 -10.49
C PHE A 35 11.67 -35.92 -11.00
N SER A 36 10.62 -36.46 -10.41
CA SER A 36 9.24 -36.14 -10.76
C SER A 36 8.49 -35.61 -9.54
N GLY A 37 7.56 -34.70 -9.79
CA GLY A 37 6.71 -34.10 -8.76
C GLY A 37 5.33 -33.75 -9.31
N PRO A 38 4.48 -33.13 -8.48
CA PRO A 38 3.09 -32.85 -8.87
C PRO A 38 2.99 -31.83 -10.00
N ALA A 39 2.37 -32.22 -11.13
CA ALA A 39 2.15 -31.31 -12.26
C ALA A 39 1.25 -30.12 -11.91
N ALA A 40 0.23 -30.34 -11.05
CA ALA A 40 -0.67 -29.28 -10.60
C ALA A 40 0.02 -28.18 -9.76
N GLU A 41 1.22 -28.47 -9.23
CA GLU A 41 2.04 -27.49 -8.49
C GLU A 41 3.09 -26.80 -9.38
N GLU A 42 3.13 -27.12 -10.68
CA GLU A 42 4.17 -26.70 -11.62
C GLU A 42 5.58 -27.09 -11.13
N PHE A 43 5.71 -28.32 -10.62
CA PHE A 43 7.01 -28.84 -10.20
C PHE A 43 8.00 -28.84 -11.37
N GLY A 44 9.15 -28.20 -11.17
CA GLY A 44 10.15 -28.06 -12.23
C GLY A 44 10.20 -26.67 -12.86
N TYR A 45 9.37 -25.72 -12.41
CA TYR A 45 9.27 -24.39 -13.00
C TYR A 45 10.63 -23.66 -13.07
N THR A 46 11.40 -23.70 -11.98
CA THR A 46 12.81 -23.29 -11.95
C THR A 46 13.65 -24.36 -11.25
N VAL A 47 14.86 -24.58 -11.77
CA VAL A 47 15.81 -25.55 -11.23
C VAL A 47 17.15 -24.89 -11.00
N GLN A 48 17.73 -25.08 -9.81
CA GLN A 48 19.06 -24.59 -9.47
C GLN A 48 19.93 -25.68 -8.86
N GLN A 49 21.20 -25.73 -9.23
CA GLN A 49 22.18 -26.64 -8.63
C GLN A 49 22.79 -25.99 -7.38
N ALA A 50 22.87 -26.75 -6.29
CA ALA A 50 23.45 -26.31 -5.04
C ALA A 50 24.37 -27.38 -4.44
N THR A 51 25.40 -26.96 -3.72
CA THR A 51 26.30 -27.85 -2.98
C THR A 51 26.48 -27.30 -1.57
N ASN A 52 26.38 -28.19 -0.58
CA ASN A 52 26.66 -27.89 0.81
C ASN A 52 27.48 -29.05 1.42
N HIS A 53 27.70 -29.02 2.74
CA HIS A 53 28.44 -30.07 3.44
C HIS A 53 27.68 -31.42 3.49
N GLU A 54 26.36 -31.42 3.23
CA GLU A 54 25.53 -32.64 3.17
C GLU A 54 25.55 -33.29 1.78
N GLY A 55 25.96 -32.56 0.73
CA GLY A 55 26.10 -33.11 -0.62
C GLY A 55 25.77 -32.16 -1.75
N LYS A 56 25.46 -32.74 -2.92
CA LYS A 56 25.03 -32.05 -4.14
C LYS A 56 23.52 -32.18 -4.31
N TRP A 57 22.87 -31.08 -4.59
CA TRP A 57 21.42 -30.96 -4.60
C TRP A 57 20.93 -30.25 -5.86
N LEU A 58 19.76 -30.66 -6.35
CA LEU A 58 18.92 -29.83 -7.21
C LEU A 58 17.83 -29.21 -6.34
N LEU A 59 17.71 -27.90 -6.39
CA LEU A 59 16.54 -27.19 -5.88
C LEU A 59 15.55 -27.01 -7.01
N VAL A 60 14.33 -27.47 -6.79
CA VAL A 60 13.28 -27.47 -7.80
C VAL A 60 12.07 -26.73 -7.24
N SER A 61 11.67 -25.64 -7.88
CA SER A 61 10.50 -24.89 -7.44
C SER A 61 9.19 -25.53 -7.90
N ALA A 62 8.15 -25.25 -7.13
CA ALA A 62 6.76 -25.58 -7.43
C ALA A 62 5.89 -24.37 -7.01
N PRO A 63 5.81 -23.32 -7.85
CA PRO A 63 5.18 -22.05 -7.48
C PRO A 63 3.68 -22.17 -7.21
N TRP A 64 3.03 -23.25 -7.66
CA TRP A 64 1.62 -23.53 -7.42
C TRP A 64 1.36 -24.46 -6.23
N SER A 65 2.40 -24.80 -5.47
CA SER A 65 2.27 -25.64 -4.28
C SER A 65 1.33 -25.02 -3.24
N GLY A 66 0.46 -25.85 -2.66
CA GLY A 66 -0.60 -25.45 -1.71
C GLY A 66 -2.00 -25.89 -2.15
N PHE A 67 -3.03 -25.42 -1.44
CA PHE A 67 -4.43 -25.75 -1.73
C PHE A 67 -5.02 -24.86 -2.83
N SER A 68 -6.10 -25.32 -3.48
CA SER A 68 -6.83 -24.54 -4.48
C SER A 68 -7.41 -23.27 -3.86
N GLY A 69 -6.75 -22.14 -4.10
CA GLY A 69 -7.07 -20.83 -3.50
C GLY A 69 -5.92 -20.21 -2.72
N ASN A 70 -5.01 -21.03 -2.19
CA ASN A 70 -3.87 -20.60 -1.37
C ASN A 70 -2.54 -21.17 -1.92
N ARG A 71 -2.23 -20.81 -3.16
CA ARG A 71 -1.04 -21.24 -3.91
C ARG A 71 0.19 -20.47 -3.45
N LYS A 72 0.67 -20.79 -2.25
CA LYS A 72 1.81 -20.10 -1.65
C LYS A 72 3.11 -20.38 -2.40
N GLY A 73 3.23 -21.54 -3.05
CA GLY A 73 4.47 -21.97 -3.71
C GLY A 73 5.49 -22.49 -2.70
N ASP A 74 6.39 -23.34 -3.17
CA ASP A 74 7.47 -23.91 -2.36
C ASP A 74 8.66 -24.35 -3.23
N VAL A 75 9.73 -24.79 -2.57
CA VAL A 75 10.92 -25.35 -3.19
C VAL A 75 11.19 -26.75 -2.63
N TYR A 76 11.61 -27.66 -3.49
CA TYR A 76 12.00 -29.03 -3.15
C TYR A 76 13.52 -29.17 -3.26
N LYS A 77 14.13 -29.98 -2.38
CA LYS A 77 15.53 -30.40 -2.50
C LYS A 77 15.62 -31.85 -2.98
N CYS A 78 16.38 -32.09 -4.03
CA CYS A 78 16.54 -33.40 -4.65
C CYS A 78 18.02 -33.82 -4.57
N PRO A 79 18.35 -34.97 -3.94
CA PRO A 79 19.73 -35.41 -3.80
C PRO A 79 20.30 -35.90 -5.15
N VAL A 80 21.36 -35.27 -5.63
CA VAL A 80 21.99 -35.66 -6.90
C VAL A 80 22.75 -36.98 -6.74
N SER A 81 23.46 -37.14 -5.62
CA SER A 81 24.20 -38.36 -5.29
C SER A 81 23.27 -39.49 -4.82
N GLY A 82 23.69 -40.74 -5.03
CA GLY A 82 22.95 -41.93 -4.60
C GLY A 82 21.79 -42.33 -5.51
N SER A 83 21.11 -43.41 -5.15
CA SER A 83 20.02 -44.03 -5.92
C SER A 83 18.64 -43.40 -5.72
N ARG A 84 18.50 -42.49 -4.74
CA ARG A 84 17.22 -41.86 -4.40
C ARG A 84 16.79 -40.86 -5.49
N ASN A 85 15.59 -41.07 -6.06
CA ASN A 85 14.97 -40.21 -7.09
C ASN A 85 13.79 -39.38 -6.58
N SER A 86 13.57 -39.33 -5.27
CA SER A 86 12.55 -38.48 -4.64
C SER A 86 13.16 -37.20 -4.06
N CYS A 87 12.36 -36.13 -4.07
CA CYS A 87 12.74 -34.83 -3.52
C CYS A 87 12.01 -34.56 -2.21
N ASP A 88 12.67 -33.87 -1.30
CA ASP A 88 12.09 -33.42 -0.04
C ASP A 88 11.54 -32.00 -0.20
N LYS A 89 10.28 -31.80 0.16
CA LYS A 89 9.65 -30.48 0.20
C LYS A 89 10.20 -29.66 1.37
N LEU A 90 10.57 -28.40 1.13
CA LEU A 90 11.21 -27.56 2.16
C LEU A 90 10.22 -26.84 3.07
N ASN A 91 8.95 -26.70 2.68
CA ASN A 91 7.89 -26.05 3.45
C ASN A 91 8.24 -24.61 3.86
N LEU A 92 8.75 -23.83 2.90
CA LEU A 92 9.28 -22.49 3.16
C LEU A 92 8.21 -21.42 3.31
N GLN A 93 6.99 -21.71 2.87
CA GLN A 93 5.94 -20.71 2.66
C GLN A 93 5.51 -19.93 3.91
N ASP A 94 5.60 -20.54 5.09
CA ASP A 94 5.18 -19.90 6.35
C ASP A 94 6.36 -19.26 7.10
N SER A 95 7.58 -19.40 6.55
CA SER A 95 8.81 -18.82 7.13
C SER A 95 9.23 -17.50 6.48
N VAL A 96 8.43 -16.98 5.54
CA VAL A 96 8.72 -15.76 4.78
C VAL A 96 7.64 -14.72 5.08
N SER A 97 8.01 -13.62 5.73
CA SER A 97 7.13 -12.50 6.05
C SER A 97 7.93 -11.21 6.24
N ILE A 98 7.32 -10.06 5.95
CA ILE A 98 7.89 -8.74 6.24
C ILE A 98 7.37 -8.25 7.61
N PRO A 99 8.24 -7.80 8.54
CA PRO A 99 7.80 -7.21 9.80
C PRO A 99 7.08 -5.87 9.58
N ASP A 100 6.27 -5.46 10.56
CA ASP A 100 5.63 -4.14 10.61
C ASP A 100 4.67 -3.79 9.45
N VAL A 101 4.24 -4.79 8.68
CA VAL A 101 3.24 -4.64 7.62
C VAL A 101 2.20 -5.75 7.67
N LYS A 102 1.00 -5.49 7.13
CA LYS A 102 -0.04 -6.51 7.00
C LYS A 102 0.23 -7.34 5.75
N ASN A 103 0.75 -8.55 5.97
CA ASN A 103 1.17 -9.48 4.92
C ASN A 103 -0.06 -10.16 4.27
N ILE A 104 -0.12 -10.13 2.94
CA ILE A 104 -1.06 -10.94 2.13
C ILE A 104 -0.24 -12.10 1.56
N ASN A 105 -0.23 -13.20 2.30
CA ASN A 105 0.56 -14.39 1.97
C ASN A 105 -0.19 -15.40 1.09
N GLU A 106 -1.39 -15.05 0.64
CA GLU A 106 -2.17 -15.91 -0.26
C GLU A 106 -1.65 -15.76 -1.68
N LYS A 107 -1.51 -16.89 -2.40
CA LYS A 107 -1.12 -16.91 -3.82
C LYS A 107 0.22 -16.23 -4.14
N MET A 108 1.16 -16.16 -3.18
CA MET A 108 2.43 -15.47 -3.36
C MET A 108 3.37 -16.09 -4.42
N CYS A 109 3.13 -17.35 -4.80
CA CYS A 109 3.93 -18.11 -5.77
C CYS A 109 5.44 -18.10 -5.46
N LEU A 110 5.80 -18.36 -4.21
CA LEU A 110 7.18 -18.48 -3.76
C LEU A 110 7.91 -19.57 -4.57
N GLY A 111 9.11 -19.23 -5.05
CA GLY A 111 9.90 -20.10 -5.91
C GLY A 111 9.70 -19.87 -7.41
N LEU A 112 8.76 -19.01 -7.82
CA LEU A 112 8.62 -18.58 -9.23
C LEU A 112 9.94 -18.01 -9.76
N THR A 113 10.70 -17.34 -8.90
CA THR A 113 12.10 -16.98 -9.16
C THR A 113 12.99 -17.67 -8.14
N LEU A 114 13.93 -18.47 -8.63
CA LEU A 114 15.00 -19.08 -7.85
C LEU A 114 16.31 -18.82 -8.60
N THR A 115 17.19 -18.03 -8.00
CA THR A 115 18.42 -17.56 -8.66
C THR A 115 19.64 -17.68 -7.76
N ARG A 116 20.82 -17.77 -8.39
CA ARG A 116 22.10 -17.85 -7.72
C ARG A 116 22.69 -16.45 -7.55
N MET A 117 23.11 -16.15 -6.34
CA MET A 117 23.78 -14.90 -5.95
C MET A 117 25.24 -15.20 -5.59
N PRO A 118 26.17 -14.22 -5.64
CA PRO A 118 27.56 -14.42 -5.24
C PRO A 118 27.72 -15.01 -3.84
N ALA A 119 26.80 -14.69 -2.93
CA ALA A 119 26.81 -15.13 -1.54
C ALA A 119 25.72 -16.15 -1.18
N GLY A 120 25.16 -16.90 -2.13
CA GLY A 120 24.17 -17.96 -1.87
C GLY A 120 23.08 -18.09 -2.92
N LEU A 121 21.89 -18.53 -2.51
CA LEU A 121 20.71 -18.62 -3.36
C LEU A 121 19.65 -17.62 -2.88
N MET A 122 18.83 -17.15 -3.80
CA MET A 122 17.71 -16.26 -3.52
C MET A 122 16.45 -16.84 -4.14
N MET A 123 15.38 -16.86 -3.36
CA MET A 123 14.05 -17.22 -3.83
C MET A 123 13.13 -16.01 -3.69
N CYS A 124 12.22 -15.84 -4.63
CA CYS A 124 11.21 -14.80 -4.59
C CYS A 124 9.82 -15.32 -4.95
N GLY A 125 8.81 -14.70 -4.33
CA GLY A 125 7.39 -14.84 -4.64
C GLY A 125 6.84 -13.49 -5.10
N PRO A 126 6.76 -13.24 -6.42
CA PRO A 126 6.42 -11.91 -6.94
C PRO A 126 4.96 -11.52 -6.72
N LEU A 127 4.09 -12.47 -6.37
CA LEU A 127 2.68 -12.22 -6.09
C LEU A 127 2.38 -12.07 -4.60
N TRP A 128 3.41 -12.01 -3.75
CA TRP A 128 3.22 -11.61 -2.36
C TRP A 128 2.67 -10.18 -2.30
N GLY A 129 1.67 -9.96 -1.44
CA GLY A 129 1.02 -8.68 -1.27
C GLY A 129 1.20 -8.09 0.12
N GLN A 130 0.97 -6.78 0.20
CA GLN A 130 0.90 -5.98 1.40
C GLN A 130 -0.45 -5.25 1.41
N LEU A 131 -1.17 -5.29 2.53
CA LEU A 131 -2.36 -4.47 2.71
C LEU A 131 -1.99 -3.15 3.39
N CYS A 132 -2.41 -2.04 2.78
CA CYS A 132 -2.39 -0.70 3.38
C CYS A 132 -3.82 -0.14 3.45
N GLY A 133 -4.39 -0.03 4.65
CA GLY A 133 -5.81 0.28 4.80
C GLY A 133 -6.68 -0.78 4.14
N ASP A 134 -7.43 -0.37 3.11
CA ASP A 134 -8.29 -1.24 2.29
C ASP A 134 -7.69 -1.53 0.88
N GLN A 135 -6.43 -1.15 0.63
CA GLN A 135 -5.76 -1.32 -0.66
C GLN A 135 -4.69 -2.41 -0.61
N ASP A 136 -4.72 -3.31 -1.61
CA ASP A 136 -3.74 -4.37 -1.83
C ASP A 136 -2.61 -3.87 -2.75
N PHE A 137 -1.37 -4.01 -2.31
CA PHE A 137 -0.16 -3.73 -3.09
C PHE A 137 0.62 -5.03 -3.30
N TYR A 138 1.11 -5.29 -4.51
CA TYR A 138 1.85 -6.52 -4.83
C TYR A 138 3.31 -6.23 -5.22
N PRO A 139 4.18 -5.82 -4.28
CA PRO A 139 5.59 -5.55 -4.57
C PRO A 139 6.45 -6.83 -4.65
N GLY A 140 5.88 -7.99 -4.30
CA GLY A 140 6.61 -9.24 -4.20
C GLY A 140 7.50 -9.33 -2.96
N ILE A 141 7.98 -10.54 -2.68
CA ILE A 141 8.86 -10.84 -1.54
C ILE A 141 10.03 -11.70 -1.97
N CYS A 142 11.20 -11.47 -1.38
CA CYS A 142 12.39 -12.26 -1.61
C CYS A 142 13.03 -12.67 -0.29
N ALA A 143 13.65 -13.85 -0.27
CA ALA A 143 14.44 -14.32 0.85
C ALA A 143 15.72 -14.98 0.35
N LYS A 144 16.83 -14.66 1.01
CA LYS A 144 18.10 -15.38 0.79
C LYS A 144 18.03 -16.73 1.49
N MET A 145 18.54 -17.77 0.86
CA MET A 145 18.62 -19.11 1.45
C MET A 145 19.99 -19.35 2.06
N SER A 146 20.01 -19.93 3.26
CA SER A 146 21.22 -20.44 3.90
C SER A 146 21.77 -21.67 3.16
N PRO A 147 23.02 -22.11 3.43
CA PRO A 147 23.57 -23.34 2.86
C PRO A 147 22.78 -24.62 3.22
N LEU A 148 21.95 -24.57 4.27
CA LEU A 148 21.03 -25.64 4.68
C LEU A 148 19.60 -25.43 4.17
N PHE A 149 19.43 -24.54 3.19
CA PHE A 149 18.15 -24.23 2.54
C PHE A 149 17.09 -23.64 3.47
N GLN A 150 17.53 -22.97 4.54
CA GLN A 150 16.64 -22.21 5.43
C GLN A 150 16.54 -20.75 4.97
N PRO A 151 15.35 -20.13 4.99
CA PRO A 151 15.18 -18.75 4.59
C PRO A 151 15.77 -17.81 5.66
N GLN A 152 16.54 -16.82 5.19
CA GLN A 152 16.95 -15.66 5.98
C GLN A 152 15.81 -14.62 6.01
N PRO A 153 15.90 -13.56 6.84
CA PRO A 153 14.88 -12.52 6.89
C PRO A 153 14.50 -12.04 5.49
N ALA A 154 13.21 -12.08 5.22
CA ALA A 154 12.64 -11.70 3.94
C ALA A 154 12.68 -10.19 3.76
N PHE A 155 12.75 -9.74 2.51
CA PHE A 155 12.70 -8.33 2.14
C PHE A 155 11.85 -8.14 0.88
N SER A 156 11.28 -6.95 0.73
CA SER A 156 10.55 -6.54 -0.48
C SER A 156 11.19 -5.25 -1.01
N PRO A 157 11.74 -5.24 -2.23
CA PRO A 157 12.43 -4.06 -2.78
C PRO A 157 11.51 -2.84 -2.95
N ALA A 158 10.22 -3.06 -3.19
CA ALA A 158 9.22 -2.03 -3.45
C ALA A 158 8.15 -1.98 -2.36
N ILE A 159 8.55 -2.26 -1.10
CA ILE A 159 7.64 -2.20 0.04
C ILE A 159 6.97 -0.83 0.10
N GLN A 160 5.65 -0.81 0.27
CA GLN A 160 4.94 0.44 0.41
C GLN A 160 5.03 0.90 1.86
N THR A 161 5.43 2.14 2.07
CA THR A 161 5.13 2.81 3.33
C THR A 161 3.62 3.05 3.32
N CYS A 162 2.84 2.13 3.89
CA CYS A 162 1.48 2.46 4.27
C CYS A 162 1.60 3.74 5.10
N GLY A 163 0.93 4.82 4.69
CA GLY A 163 1.08 6.13 5.33
C GLY A 163 1.13 5.99 6.85
N GLY A 164 2.02 6.75 7.49
CA GLY A 164 2.19 6.70 8.94
C GLY A 164 0.88 6.98 9.70
N PRO A 165 0.89 6.86 11.03
CA PRO A 165 -0.30 7.19 11.83
C PRO A 165 -0.86 8.56 11.42
N MET A 166 -2.19 8.69 11.35
CA MET A 166 -2.84 9.93 10.95
C MET A 166 -3.83 10.36 12.02
N ASP A 167 -3.75 11.62 12.45
CA ASP A 167 -4.70 12.24 13.35
C ASP A 167 -5.57 13.18 12.52
N ILE A 168 -6.88 12.92 12.48
CA ILE A 168 -7.85 13.76 11.80
C ILE A 168 -8.69 14.47 12.86
N VAL A 169 -8.71 15.81 12.84
CA VAL A 169 -9.63 16.62 13.64
C VAL A 169 -10.68 17.20 12.70
N ILE A 170 -11.94 16.87 12.91
CA ILE A 170 -13.07 17.38 12.12
C ILE A 170 -13.75 18.47 12.93
N VAL A 171 -13.79 19.68 12.39
CA VAL A 171 -14.44 20.85 12.97
C VAL A 171 -15.75 21.09 12.21
N LEU A 172 -16.86 20.94 12.93
CA LEU A 172 -18.22 21.05 12.40
C LEU A 172 -18.88 22.31 12.92
N ASP A 173 -19.35 23.14 11.99
CA ASP A 173 -20.24 24.24 12.31
C ASP A 173 -21.56 23.68 12.84
N GLY A 174 -21.90 24.04 14.07
CA GLY A 174 -23.13 23.67 14.77
C GLY A 174 -24.00 24.88 15.09
N SER A 175 -23.76 26.02 14.43
CA SER A 175 -24.57 27.23 14.54
C SER A 175 -25.99 27.02 14.00
N ASN A 176 -26.85 28.02 14.18
CA ASN A 176 -28.27 27.94 13.79
C ASN A 176 -28.51 27.98 12.27
N SER A 177 -27.53 28.38 11.45
CA SER A 177 -27.66 28.41 9.98
C SER A 177 -27.70 27.00 9.40
N ILE A 178 -26.96 26.07 10.00
CA ILE A 178 -26.94 24.66 9.64
C ILE A 178 -28.29 24.04 9.96
N TYR A 179 -29.10 23.83 8.93
CA TYR A 179 -30.38 23.15 9.06
C TYR A 179 -30.77 22.43 7.76
N PRO A 180 -31.17 21.15 7.82
CA PRO A 180 -31.23 20.27 9.00
C PRO A 180 -29.84 19.78 9.45
N TRP A 181 -29.70 19.32 10.70
CA TRP A 181 -28.43 18.80 11.28
C TRP A 181 -28.07 17.38 10.81
N ASP A 182 -29.07 16.53 10.56
CA ASP A 182 -28.88 15.11 10.22
C ASP A 182 -27.88 14.83 9.08
N PRO A 183 -27.75 15.68 8.04
CA PRO A 183 -26.74 15.48 7.01
C PRO A 183 -25.30 15.64 7.49
N MET A 184 -25.03 16.45 8.52
CA MET A 184 -23.70 16.57 9.13
C MET A 184 -23.29 15.25 9.80
N VAL A 185 -24.22 14.64 10.54
CA VAL A 185 -24.02 13.30 11.13
C VAL A 185 -23.87 12.24 10.04
N SER A 186 -24.69 12.32 8.98
CA SER A 186 -24.63 11.38 7.85
C SER A 186 -23.30 11.46 7.10
N PHE A 187 -22.73 12.66 6.95
CA PHE A 187 -21.40 12.86 6.41
C PHE A 187 -20.33 12.13 7.23
N LEU A 188 -20.29 12.33 8.56
CA LEU A 188 -19.37 11.61 9.44
C LEU A 188 -19.52 10.08 9.30
N LYS A 189 -20.78 9.60 9.25
CA LYS A 189 -21.09 8.18 9.12
C LYS A 189 -20.68 7.57 7.78
N LYS A 190 -20.46 8.38 6.73
CA LYS A 190 -19.89 7.91 5.46
C LYS A 190 -18.37 8.06 5.41
N LEU A 191 -17.84 9.15 5.96
CA LEU A 191 -16.41 9.43 5.95
C LEU A 191 -15.62 8.44 6.81
N ILE A 192 -16.06 8.21 8.06
CA ILE A 192 -15.33 7.36 9.02
C ILE A 192 -15.15 5.91 8.51
N PRO A 193 -16.17 5.26 7.90
CA PRO A 193 -15.98 3.94 7.31
C PRO A 193 -14.91 3.86 6.23
N ALA A 194 -14.65 4.92 5.47
CA ALA A 194 -13.64 4.95 4.42
C ALA A 194 -12.20 5.06 4.95
N LEU A 195 -12.04 5.31 6.26
CA LEU A 195 -10.73 5.47 6.90
C LEU A 195 -10.27 4.16 7.58
N ASP A 196 -8.96 3.94 7.61
CA ASP A 196 -8.35 2.86 8.41
C ASP A 196 -8.23 3.27 9.88
N ILE A 197 -9.37 3.19 10.59
CA ILE A 197 -9.49 3.60 11.99
C ILE A 197 -8.82 2.59 12.93
N GLY A 198 -7.87 3.05 13.73
CA GLY A 198 -7.28 2.27 14.81
C GLY A 198 -6.21 3.02 15.60
N PRO A 199 -5.82 2.55 16.80
CA PRO A 199 -4.89 3.28 17.68
C PRO A 199 -3.50 3.50 17.06
N LYS A 200 -3.08 2.59 16.16
CA LYS A 200 -1.81 2.65 15.43
C LYS A 200 -1.95 3.23 14.01
N ASN A 201 -3.18 3.40 13.52
CA ASN A 201 -3.49 3.83 12.16
C ASN A 201 -4.09 5.24 12.23
N THR A 202 -5.34 5.42 11.80
CA THR A 202 -6.05 6.70 11.86
C THR A 202 -6.83 6.87 13.16
N GLN A 203 -6.68 8.02 13.80
CA GLN A 203 -7.51 8.48 14.92
C GLN A 203 -8.32 9.70 14.50
N VAL A 204 -9.57 9.81 14.98
CA VAL A 204 -10.49 10.89 14.60
C VAL A 204 -11.00 11.58 15.84
N SER A 205 -10.93 12.91 15.83
CA SER A 205 -11.54 13.80 16.81
C SER A 205 -12.64 14.60 16.11
N VAL A 206 -13.72 14.87 16.83
CA VAL A 206 -14.81 15.71 16.35
C VAL A 206 -14.98 16.87 17.30
N ILE A 207 -14.91 18.08 16.75
CA ILE A 207 -15.11 19.34 17.44
C ILE A 207 -16.33 19.99 16.80
N GLN A 208 -17.26 20.48 17.62
CA GLN A 208 -18.37 21.29 17.15
C GLN A 208 -18.18 22.72 17.63
N TYR A 209 -18.59 23.70 16.83
CA TYR A 209 -18.49 25.11 17.22
C TYR A 209 -19.72 25.90 16.78
N ALA A 210 -19.96 27.00 17.47
CA ALA A 210 -20.77 28.11 16.99
C ALA A 210 -20.10 29.39 17.48
N VAL A 211 -20.46 29.86 18.68
CA VAL A 211 -19.71 30.92 19.39
C VAL A 211 -18.39 30.36 19.94
N ASP A 212 -18.48 29.26 20.70
CA ASP A 212 -17.33 28.60 21.33
C ASP A 212 -17.16 27.18 20.79
N PRO A 213 -15.92 26.71 20.54
CA PRO A 213 -15.65 25.35 20.13
C PRO A 213 -15.67 24.37 21.31
N LYS A 214 -16.15 23.14 21.06
CA LYS A 214 -16.21 22.06 22.03
C LYS A 214 -15.84 20.72 21.41
N ILE A 215 -14.92 20.00 22.05
CA ILE A 215 -14.60 18.61 21.69
C ILE A 215 -15.81 17.73 22.01
N GLN A 216 -16.34 17.07 21.00
CA GLN A 216 -17.38 16.04 21.11
C GLN A 216 -16.76 14.65 21.26
N ILE A 217 -15.64 14.41 20.57
CA ILE A 217 -14.91 13.14 20.58
C ILE A 217 -13.41 13.45 20.56
N ARG A 218 -12.62 12.86 21.47
CA ARG A 218 -11.14 12.95 21.45
C ARG A 218 -10.51 11.88 20.54
N LEU A 219 -9.30 12.13 20.03
CA LEU A 219 -8.58 11.23 19.10
C LEU A 219 -8.44 9.81 19.67
N ASN A 220 -8.12 9.69 20.96
CA ASN A 220 -7.85 8.41 21.63
C ASN A 220 -9.08 7.79 22.34
N GLU A 221 -10.27 8.37 22.17
CA GLU A 221 -11.46 7.96 22.91
C GLU A 221 -12.02 6.63 22.39
N TYR A 222 -12.10 6.46 21.06
CA TYR A 222 -12.64 5.26 20.42
C TYR A 222 -11.55 4.55 19.60
N LYS A 223 -11.37 3.26 19.88
CA LYS A 223 -10.29 2.45 19.28
C LYS A 223 -10.71 1.69 18.03
N THR A 224 -12.00 1.61 17.74
CA THR A 224 -12.53 0.84 16.60
C THR A 224 -13.46 1.69 15.75
N LYS A 225 -13.49 1.38 14.45
CA LYS A 225 -14.40 1.99 13.48
C LYS A 225 -15.86 1.93 13.95
N ALA A 226 -16.32 0.75 14.40
CA ALA A 226 -17.71 0.55 14.84
C ALA A 226 -18.08 1.43 16.04
N THR A 227 -17.24 1.49 17.08
CA THR A 227 -17.51 2.31 18.27
C THR A 227 -17.47 3.80 17.97
N LEU A 228 -16.58 4.23 17.07
CA LEU A 228 -16.49 5.62 16.65
C LEU A 228 -17.74 6.05 15.85
N ILE A 229 -18.25 5.20 14.97
CA ILE A 229 -19.50 5.45 14.21
C ILE A 229 -20.71 5.54 15.13
N ASP A 230 -20.81 4.68 16.15
CA ASP A 230 -21.89 4.78 17.14
C ASP A 230 -21.81 6.10 17.91
N ALA A 231 -20.60 6.51 18.33
CA ALA A 231 -20.39 7.76 19.03
C ALA A 231 -20.76 8.99 18.18
N THR A 232 -20.36 9.03 16.90
CA THR A 232 -20.71 10.16 16.02
C THR A 232 -22.21 10.25 15.75
N SER A 233 -22.93 9.14 15.76
CA SER A 233 -24.39 9.13 15.60
C SER A 233 -25.15 9.81 16.75
N ARG A 234 -24.50 10.02 17.89
CA ARG A 234 -25.09 10.64 19.09
C ARG A 234 -24.79 12.14 19.19
N ILE A 235 -24.03 12.70 18.24
CA ILE A 235 -23.68 14.12 18.23
C ILE A 235 -24.91 14.94 17.83
N THR A 236 -25.41 15.76 18.75
CA THR A 236 -26.49 16.71 18.49
C THR A 236 -25.93 18.09 18.15
N GLN A 237 -26.72 18.89 17.43
CA GLN A 237 -26.40 20.29 17.16
C GLN A 237 -26.26 21.08 18.46
N MET A 238 -25.26 21.96 18.52
CA MET A 238 -24.88 22.76 19.67
C MET A 238 -25.73 24.02 19.75
N TYR A 239 -26.17 24.52 18.59
CA TYR A 239 -26.88 25.77 18.41
C TYR A 239 -26.03 26.99 18.80
N GLY A 240 -26.30 28.11 18.15
CA GLY A 240 -25.58 29.35 18.39
C GLY A 240 -25.85 30.38 17.31
N GLN A 241 -25.79 31.65 17.68
CA GLN A 241 -26.13 32.77 16.80
C GLN A 241 -24.95 33.26 15.96
N LEU A 242 -23.72 32.86 16.30
CA LEU A 242 -22.50 33.24 15.60
C LEU A 242 -21.77 32.00 15.09
N THR A 243 -20.90 32.24 14.12
CA THR A 243 -20.03 31.24 13.49
C THR A 243 -18.59 31.74 13.61
N ASN A 244 -17.88 31.34 14.67
CA ASN A 244 -16.49 31.72 14.94
C ASN A 244 -15.52 30.64 14.42
N THR A 245 -15.38 30.57 13.10
CA THR A 245 -14.63 29.51 12.41
C THR A 245 -13.13 29.56 12.71
N PHE A 246 -12.51 30.75 12.75
CA PHE A 246 -11.07 30.84 12.99
C PHE A 246 -10.69 30.54 14.44
N HIS A 247 -11.54 30.91 15.40
CA HIS A 247 -11.40 30.49 16.78
C HIS A 247 -11.53 28.97 16.93
N ALA A 248 -12.46 28.34 16.20
CA ALA A 248 -12.60 26.89 16.19
C ALA A 248 -11.37 26.18 15.58
N ILE A 249 -10.78 26.73 14.50
CA ILE A 249 -9.53 26.22 13.91
C ILE A 249 -8.36 26.35 14.89
N GLN A 250 -8.24 27.49 15.57
CA GLN A 250 -7.22 27.70 16.60
C GLN A 250 -7.37 26.70 17.75
N TYR A 251 -8.59 26.49 18.22
CA TYR A 251 -8.86 25.51 19.26
C TYR A 251 -8.55 24.09 18.79
N ALA A 252 -8.87 23.74 17.54
CA ALA A 252 -8.52 22.45 16.95
C ALA A 252 -7.01 22.24 16.86
N SER A 253 -6.24 23.26 16.46
CA SER A 253 -4.77 23.19 16.37
C SER A 253 -4.14 22.98 17.76
N GLN A 254 -4.66 23.67 18.78
CA GLN A 254 -4.10 23.66 20.13
C GLN A 254 -4.58 22.49 21.00
N GLN A 255 -5.87 22.15 20.93
CA GLN A 255 -6.51 21.16 21.81
C GLN A 255 -6.83 19.87 21.07
N GLY A 256 -7.32 19.95 19.83
CA GLY A 256 -7.69 18.78 19.03
C GLY A 256 -6.53 17.82 18.80
N PHE A 257 -5.35 18.35 18.44
CA PHE A 257 -4.11 17.59 18.23
C PHE A 257 -3.23 17.47 19.48
N HIS A 258 -3.71 17.91 20.65
CA HIS A 258 -2.90 17.87 21.86
C HIS A 258 -2.72 16.43 22.37
N GLN A 259 -1.56 16.11 22.94
CA GLN A 259 -1.25 14.77 23.45
C GLN A 259 -2.23 14.31 24.53
N SER A 260 -2.70 15.22 25.39
CA SER A 260 -3.71 14.90 26.42
C SER A 260 -5.06 14.47 25.82
N ASN A 261 -5.34 14.85 24.57
CA ASN A 261 -6.55 14.48 23.82
C ASN A 261 -6.27 13.40 22.78
N GLY A 262 -5.11 12.73 22.86
CA GLY A 262 -4.74 11.60 22.01
C GLY A 262 -3.83 11.93 20.83
N GLY A 263 -3.43 13.19 20.64
CA GLY A 263 -2.55 13.60 19.56
C GLY A 263 -1.18 12.92 19.60
N ARG A 264 -0.69 12.48 18.44
CA ARG A 264 0.56 11.73 18.28
C ARG A 264 1.61 12.57 17.56
N SER A 265 2.82 12.68 18.14
CA SER A 265 3.89 13.52 17.61
C SER A 265 4.42 13.10 16.22
N GLY A 266 4.34 11.80 15.91
CA GLY A 266 4.75 11.25 14.61
C GLY A 266 3.60 11.05 13.62
N ALA A 267 2.38 11.50 13.96
CA ALA A 267 1.23 11.36 13.09
C ALA A 267 1.08 12.54 12.14
N ALA A 268 0.63 12.25 10.91
CA ALA A 268 0.17 13.30 9.99
C ALA A 268 -1.06 13.98 10.60
N LYS A 269 -1.06 15.33 10.65
CA LYS A 269 -2.17 16.11 11.20
C LYS A 269 -3.06 16.62 10.07
N VAL A 270 -4.32 16.22 10.08
CA VAL A 270 -5.31 16.64 9.09
C VAL A 270 -6.47 17.31 9.80
N LEU A 271 -6.78 18.54 9.41
CA LEU A 271 -7.92 19.31 9.88
C LEU A 271 -8.97 19.35 8.76
N VAL A 272 -10.22 19.01 9.07
CA VAL A 272 -11.35 19.12 8.14
C VAL A 272 -12.33 20.12 8.70
N VAL A 273 -12.55 21.24 8.02
CA VAL A 273 -13.49 22.29 8.43
C VAL A 273 -14.74 22.21 7.56
N VAL A 274 -15.91 22.12 8.19
CA VAL A 274 -17.21 22.05 7.51
C VAL A 274 -18.11 23.17 8.04
N THR A 275 -18.54 24.07 7.17
CA THR A 275 -19.39 25.21 7.54
C THR A 275 -20.26 25.68 6.38
N ASP A 276 -21.39 26.30 6.71
CA ASP A 276 -22.32 26.93 5.76
C ASP A 276 -22.37 28.45 5.86
N GLY A 277 -21.54 29.08 6.70
CA GLY A 277 -21.60 30.51 7.00
C GLY A 277 -20.23 31.19 6.99
N GLU A 278 -20.22 32.47 6.59
CA GLU A 278 -19.06 33.35 6.73
C GLU A 278 -18.72 33.53 8.22
N SER A 279 -17.42 33.57 8.52
CA SER A 279 -16.93 33.66 9.88
C SER A 279 -17.12 35.06 10.46
N HIS A 280 -17.42 35.12 11.76
CA HIS A 280 -17.55 36.40 12.49
C HIS A 280 -16.22 36.89 13.09
N ASP A 281 -15.14 36.11 12.93
CA ASP A 281 -13.80 36.33 13.47
C ASP A 281 -12.71 36.29 12.39
N GLU A 282 -13.02 36.79 11.17
CA GLU A 282 -12.07 36.85 10.06
C GLU A 282 -10.78 37.63 10.39
N ASP A 283 -10.81 38.53 11.37
CA ASP A 283 -9.68 39.38 11.77
C ASP A 283 -8.48 38.57 12.30
N ILE A 284 -8.72 37.37 12.84
CA ILE A 284 -7.65 36.47 13.33
C ILE A 284 -7.19 35.44 12.30
N ARG A 285 -7.81 35.38 11.10
CA ARG A 285 -7.54 34.37 10.05
C ARG A 285 -6.07 34.15 9.80
N ASP A 286 -5.35 35.20 9.40
CA ASP A 286 -3.99 35.08 8.89
C ASP A 286 -3.03 34.53 9.96
N THR A 287 -3.28 34.90 11.23
CA THR A 287 -2.51 34.41 12.37
C THR A 287 -2.77 32.92 12.63
N VAL A 288 -4.05 32.51 12.59
CA VAL A 288 -4.47 31.12 12.83
C VAL A 288 -3.98 30.19 11.71
N ILE A 289 -4.12 30.61 10.45
CA ILE A 289 -3.66 29.82 9.30
C ILE A 289 -2.13 29.69 9.29
N ALA A 290 -1.40 30.77 9.57
CA ALA A 290 0.06 30.71 9.69
C ALA A 290 0.53 29.79 10.83
N ASP A 291 -0.20 29.73 11.94
CA ASP A 291 0.09 28.80 13.02
C ASP A 291 -0.14 27.35 12.60
N CYS A 292 -1.24 27.05 11.89
CA CYS A 292 -1.51 25.71 11.36
C CYS A 292 -0.42 25.25 10.37
N GLU A 293 0.04 26.13 9.50
CA GLU A 293 1.14 25.86 8.57
C GLU A 293 2.45 25.55 9.31
N ARG A 294 2.79 26.34 10.33
CA ARG A 294 3.98 26.10 11.16
C ARG A 294 3.92 24.75 11.88
N GLN A 295 2.72 24.31 12.25
CA GLN A 295 2.50 23.01 12.88
C GLN A 295 2.42 21.83 11.90
N GLY A 296 2.50 22.07 10.59
CA GLY A 296 2.39 21.04 9.56
C GLY A 296 0.98 20.44 9.45
N ILE A 297 -0.06 21.21 9.77
CA ILE A 297 -1.45 20.76 9.70
C ILE A 297 -1.96 20.93 8.27
N THR A 298 -2.29 19.81 7.63
CA THR A 298 -2.99 19.80 6.33
C THR A 298 -4.46 20.13 6.55
N ARG A 299 -5.02 21.10 5.83
CA ARG A 299 -6.37 21.62 6.08
C ARG A 299 -7.26 21.43 4.86
N PHE A 300 -8.42 20.83 5.09
CA PHE A 300 -9.51 20.69 4.14
C PHE A 300 -10.63 21.66 4.50
N GLY A 301 -11.13 22.40 3.51
CA GLY A 301 -12.28 23.28 3.65
C GLY A 301 -13.47 22.76 2.87
N ILE A 302 -14.59 22.54 3.54
CA ILE A 302 -15.85 22.07 2.95
C ILE A 302 -16.92 23.13 3.15
N ALA A 303 -17.33 23.77 2.06
CA ALA A 303 -18.41 24.76 2.05
C ALA A 303 -19.76 24.10 1.79
N VAL A 304 -20.74 24.36 2.65
CA VAL A 304 -22.12 23.91 2.49
C VAL A 304 -22.98 25.06 2.02
N LEU A 305 -23.48 25.01 0.79
CA LEU A 305 -24.16 26.15 0.17
C LEU A 305 -25.68 26.14 0.35
N GLY A 306 -26.21 25.24 1.20
CA GLY A 306 -27.66 25.02 1.38
C GLY A 306 -28.38 26.28 1.83
N TYR A 307 -27.89 26.93 2.89
CA TYR A 307 -28.47 28.18 3.39
C TYR A 307 -28.45 29.31 2.34
N TYR A 308 -27.32 29.52 1.66
CA TYR A 308 -27.17 30.57 0.65
C TYR A 308 -28.07 30.33 -0.57
N THR A 309 -28.14 29.09 -1.05
CA THR A 309 -28.96 28.70 -2.20
C THR A 309 -30.45 28.88 -1.89
N ARG A 310 -30.91 28.45 -0.71
CA ARG A 310 -32.32 28.58 -0.28
C ARG A 310 -32.76 30.05 -0.16
N ASN A 311 -31.84 30.93 0.23
CA ASN A 311 -32.11 32.35 0.43
C ASN A 311 -31.69 33.24 -0.76
N ASN A 312 -31.24 32.66 -1.87
CA ASN A 312 -30.76 33.37 -3.05
C ASN A 312 -29.66 34.42 -2.74
N ILE A 313 -28.70 34.03 -1.89
CA ILE A 313 -27.57 34.86 -1.45
C ILE A 313 -26.32 34.51 -2.27
N ASN A 314 -25.47 35.49 -2.56
CA ASN A 314 -24.20 35.26 -3.25
C ASN A 314 -23.24 34.43 -2.37
N THR A 315 -22.70 33.33 -2.93
CA THR A 315 -21.77 32.41 -2.27
C THR A 315 -20.29 32.81 -2.40
N ASP A 316 -19.94 33.84 -3.15
CA ASP A 316 -18.56 34.20 -3.51
C ASP A 316 -17.69 34.46 -2.28
N ASN A 317 -18.22 35.17 -1.28
CA ASN A 317 -17.49 35.49 -0.06
C ASN A 317 -17.22 34.23 0.77
N LEU A 318 -18.25 33.41 1.03
CA LEU A 318 -18.11 32.13 1.71
C LEU A 318 -17.07 31.25 1.00
N ILE A 319 -17.19 31.06 -0.32
CA ILE A 319 -16.25 30.23 -1.08
C ILE A 319 -14.82 30.78 -0.96
N LYS A 320 -14.64 32.10 -1.01
CA LYS A 320 -13.33 32.73 -0.84
C LYS A 320 -12.77 32.50 0.56
N GLU A 321 -13.59 32.60 1.60
CA GLU A 321 -13.19 32.32 2.97
C GLU A 321 -12.76 30.86 3.13
N ILE A 322 -13.58 29.90 2.71
CA ILE A 322 -13.27 28.48 2.89
C ILE A 322 -12.05 28.06 2.06
N LYS A 323 -11.83 28.66 0.88
CA LYS A 323 -10.59 28.51 0.12
C LYS A 323 -9.37 29.03 0.87
N SER A 324 -9.50 30.10 1.67
CA SER A 324 -8.40 30.63 2.49
C SER A 324 -8.02 29.73 3.67
N ILE A 325 -8.95 28.86 4.10
CA ILE A 325 -8.69 27.83 5.13
C ILE A 325 -7.90 26.66 4.55
N ALA A 326 -8.23 26.24 3.32
CA ALA A 326 -7.67 25.06 2.68
C ALA A 326 -6.16 25.17 2.39
N SER A 327 -5.43 24.06 2.49
CA SER A 327 -4.01 23.97 2.13
C SER A 327 -3.77 24.09 0.62
N LEU A 328 -2.52 24.28 0.22
CA LEU A 328 -2.11 24.36 -1.19
C LEU A 328 -1.72 22.99 -1.78
N PRO A 329 -1.99 22.73 -3.08
CA PRO A 329 -2.81 23.55 -3.99
C PRO A 329 -4.30 23.44 -3.61
N THR A 330 -4.98 24.59 -3.52
CA THR A 330 -6.34 24.72 -2.97
C THR A 330 -7.36 23.80 -3.64
N GLU A 331 -7.20 23.51 -4.93
CA GLU A 331 -8.08 22.65 -5.72
C GLU A 331 -8.13 21.20 -5.22
N LYS A 332 -7.13 20.76 -4.45
CA LYS A 332 -7.11 19.43 -3.83
C LYS A 332 -7.76 19.38 -2.46
N TYR A 333 -7.85 20.50 -1.77
CA TYR A 333 -8.22 20.58 -0.36
C TYR A 333 -9.51 21.36 -0.11
N PHE A 334 -10.06 21.99 -1.14
CA PHE A 334 -11.32 22.71 -1.10
C PHE A 334 -12.43 21.91 -1.80
N PHE A 335 -13.56 21.77 -1.12
CA PHE A 335 -14.76 21.14 -1.64
C PHE A 335 -15.98 22.02 -1.33
N ASN A 336 -16.98 21.98 -2.20
CA ASN A 336 -18.28 22.58 -1.92
C ASN A 336 -19.42 21.63 -2.29
N VAL A 337 -20.55 21.80 -1.62
CA VAL A 337 -21.80 21.07 -1.91
C VAL A 337 -22.95 22.05 -1.99
N SER A 338 -23.92 21.77 -2.85
CA SER A 338 -25.10 22.62 -3.05
C SER A 338 -26.01 22.67 -1.82
N GLU A 339 -26.01 21.61 -1.01
CA GLU A 339 -26.87 21.46 0.17
C GLU A 339 -26.27 20.48 1.17
N GLU A 340 -26.76 20.51 2.41
CA GLU A 340 -26.28 19.69 3.51
C GLU A 340 -26.35 18.18 3.16
N ALA A 341 -27.44 17.74 2.51
CA ALA A 341 -27.65 16.34 2.09
C ALA A 341 -26.55 15.79 1.16
N ALA A 342 -25.93 16.66 0.36
CA ALA A 342 -24.89 16.30 -0.60
C ALA A 342 -23.49 16.17 0.04
N LEU A 343 -23.30 16.57 1.30
CA LEU A 343 -22.02 16.39 2.02
C LEU A 343 -21.50 14.96 1.97
N SER A 344 -22.43 14.01 2.06
CA SER A 344 -22.13 12.59 2.05
C SER A 344 -21.45 12.10 0.75
N THR A 345 -21.58 12.85 -0.35
CA THR A 345 -20.91 12.53 -1.63
C THR A 345 -19.43 12.90 -1.64
N ILE A 346 -18.97 13.80 -0.77
CA ILE A 346 -17.55 14.14 -0.65
C ILE A 346 -16.77 12.94 -0.08
N ALA A 347 -17.37 12.20 0.85
CA ALA A 347 -16.75 11.03 1.45
C ALA A 347 -16.56 9.85 0.46
N GLU A 348 -17.18 9.92 -0.72
CA GLU A 348 -17.13 8.89 -1.76
C GLU A 348 -16.14 9.23 -2.91
N LYS A 349 -15.59 10.47 -2.92
CA LYS A 349 -14.59 10.93 -3.88
C LYS A 349 -13.19 10.79 -3.32
#